data_AF-A0A9C8J904-F1
#
_entry.id   AF-A0A9C8J904-F1
#
_cell.length_a   1.000
_cell.length_b   1.000
_cell.length_c   1.000
_cell.angle_alpha   90.00
_cell.angle_beta   90.00
_cell.angle_gamma   90.00
#
_symmetry.space_group_name_H-M   'P 1'
#
loop_
_entity.id
_entity.type
_entity.pdbx_description
1 polymer ?
#
loop_
_entity_poly.entity_id
_entity_poly.type
_entity_poly.pdbx_seq_one_letter_code
_entity_poly.pdbx_strand_id
1 'polypeptide(L)' 'LSMFFQQKLNPAPQDPAQAMVMKAFPIIFTVFFAFFPSGLVLYWVVNNTLSIAQQWNITRKLGAL' A
#
# COMPACT_ATOMS: atom_id res chain seq x y z
N LEU A 1 -0.57 7.13 3.15
CA LEU A 1 -1.73 6.60 3.91
C LEU A 1 -2.33 5.35 3.28
N SER A 2 -2.65 5.34 1.99
CA SER A 2 -3.20 4.15 1.29
C SER A 2 -2.32 2.90 1.42
N MET A 3 -0.99 3.04 1.27
CA MET A 3 -0.03 1.93 1.41
C MET A 3 -0.11 1.20 2.75
N PHE A 4 -0.44 1.90 3.84
CA PHE A 4 -0.54 1.29 5.17
C PHE A 4 -1.70 0.30 5.25
N PHE A 5 -2.84 0.61 4.60
CA PHE A 5 -3.97 -0.32 4.51
C PHE A 5 -3.66 -1.49 3.59
N GLN A 6 -2.96 -1.25 2.48
CA GLN A 6 -2.54 -2.31 1.58
C GLN A 6 -1.64 -3.34 2.26
N GLN A 7 -0.68 -2.89 3.09
CA GLN A 7 0.21 -3.78 3.81
C GLN A 7 -0.51 -4.70 4.79
N LYS A 8 -1.64 -4.27 5.38
CA LYS A 8 -2.43 -5.12 6.27
C LYS A 8 -3.22 -6.21 5.56
N LEU A 9 -3.50 -6.04 4.27
CA LEU A 9 -4.19 -7.05 3.45
C LEU A 9 -3.22 -8.08 2.86
N ASN A 10 -1.92 -7.79 2.86
CA ASN A 10 -0.90 -8.69 2.36
C ASN A 10 -0.31 -9.53 3.50
N PRO A 11 0.06 -10.79 3.25
CA PRO A 11 0.79 -11.60 4.22
C PRO A 11 2.07 -10.89 4.67
N ALA A 12 2.35 -10.93 5.97
CA ALA A 12 3.59 -10.38 6.51
C ALA A 12 4.80 -11.19 5.98
N PRO A 13 5.90 -10.52 5.58
CA PRO A 13 7.14 -11.22 5.26
C PRO A 13 7.65 -12.04 6.44
N GLN A 14 8.13 -13.26 6.17
CA GLN A 14 8.69 -14.15 7.20
C GLN A 14 10.08 -13.69 7.69
N ASP A 15 10.82 -12.96 6.84
CA ASP A 15 12.15 -12.44 7.17
C ASP A 15 12.04 -11.08 7.92
N PRO A 16 12.66 -10.95 9.12
CA PRO A 16 12.65 -9.71 9.89
C PRO A 16 13.29 -8.51 9.16
N ALA A 17 14.31 -8.71 8.31
CA ALA A 17 14.92 -7.64 7.54
C ALA A 17 13.93 -7.08 6.50
N GLN A 18 13.21 -7.96 5.78
CA GLN A 18 12.19 -7.55 4.81
C GLN A 18 11.02 -6.83 5.48
N ALA A 19 10.59 -7.29 6.66
CA ALA A 19 9.53 -6.63 7.44
C ALA A 19 9.91 -5.20 7.85
N MET A 20 11.18 -4.97 8.20
CA MET A 20 11.68 -3.63 8.54
C MET A 20 11.67 -2.70 7.32
N VAL A 21 12.10 -3.19 6.15
CA VAL A 21 12.02 -2.41 4.90
C VAL A 21 10.57 -2.09 4.54
N MET A 22 9.65 -3.06 4.71
CA MET A 22 8.22 -2.82 4.47
C MET A 22 7.63 -1.72 5.34
N LYS A 23 8.00 -1.66 6.62
CA LYS A 23 7.53 -0.58 7.51
C LYS A 23 8.07 0.80 7.10
N ALA A 24 9.25 0.86 6.49
CA ALA A 24 9.85 2.12 6.02
C ALA A 24 9.25 2.63 4.70
N PHE A 25 8.78 1.72 3.81
CA PHE A 25 8.28 2.08 2.47
C PHE A 25 7.24 3.21 2.45
N PRO A 26 6.19 3.23 3.28
CA PRO A 26 5.18 4.29 3.24
C PRO A 26 5.75 5.68 3.48
N ILE A 27 6.76 5.80 4.34
CA ILE A 27 7.40 7.09 4.67
C ILE A 27 8.28 7.52 3.51
N ILE A 28 9.11 6.60 2.99
CA ILE A 28 10.01 6.85 1.86
C ILE A 28 9.21 7.33 0.64
N PHE A 29 8.12 6.63 0.29
CA PHE A 29 7.27 7.01 -0.83
C PHE A 29 6.53 8.33 -0.61
N THR A 30 6.17 8.66 0.63
CA THR A 30 5.55 9.95 0.94
C THR A 30 6.52 11.10 0.69
N VAL A 31 7.77 10.98 1.15
CA VAL A 31 8.82 11.98 0.89
C VAL A 31 9.16 12.03 -0.59
N PHE A 32 9.26 10.89 -1.26
CA PHE A 32 9.53 10.80 -2.69
C PHE A 32 8.46 11.53 -3.52
N PHE A 33 7.18 11.28 -3.27
CA PHE A 33 6.08 11.94 -3.99
C PHE A 33 5.96 13.43 -3.72
N ALA A 34 6.55 13.95 -2.64
CA ALA A 34 6.55 15.39 -2.35
C ALA A 34 7.26 16.23 -3.44
N PHE A 35 8.14 15.60 -4.23
CA PHE A 35 8.88 16.24 -5.32
C PHE A 35 8.24 16.04 -6.70
N PHE A 36 7.09 15.36 -6.79
CA PHE A 36 6.40 15.10 -8.06
C PHE A 36 5.20 16.02 -8.28
N PRO A 37 4.78 16.24 -9.54
CA PRO A 37 3.58 17.00 -9.86
C PRO A 37 2.34 16.41 -9.17
N SER A 38 1.51 17.28 -8.58
CA SER A 38 0.34 16.87 -7.80
C SER A 38 -0.68 16.06 -8.60
N GLY A 39 -0.79 16.29 -9.91
CA GLY A 39 -1.66 15.48 -10.80
C GLY A 39 -1.25 14.02 -10.89
N LEU A 40 0.06 13.74 -10.98
CA LEU A 40 0.58 12.36 -10.98
C LEU A 40 0.36 11.71 -9.62
N VAL A 41 0.61 12.44 -8.53
CA VAL A 41 0.40 11.94 -7.16
C VAL A 41 -1.07 11.63 -6.92
N LEU A 42 -1.99 12.51 -7.35
CA LEU A 42 -3.42 12.29 -7.24
C LEU A 42 -3.87 11.05 -8.03
N TYR A 43 -3.44 10.93 -9.28
CA TYR A 43 -3.69 9.73 -10.10
C TYR A 43 -3.24 8.47 -9.37
N TRP A 44 -2.03 8.48 -8.81
CA TRP A 44 -1.47 7.35 -8.10
C TRP A 44 -2.29 6.99 -6.85
N VAL A 45 -2.65 7.97 -6.02
CA VAL A 45 -3.44 7.75 -4.79
C VAL A 45 -4.82 7.18 -5.11
N VAL A 46 -5.49 7.72 -6.12
CA VAL A 46 -6.82 7.24 -6.54
C VAL A 46 -6.75 5.79 -7.02
N ASN A 47 -5.80 5.48 -7.91
CA ASN A 47 -5.61 4.11 -8.40
C ASN A 47 -5.27 3.14 -7.28
N ASN A 48 -4.32 3.50 -6.41
CA ASN A 48 -3.93 2.64 -5.29
C ASN A 48 -5.09 2.39 -4.32
N THR A 49 -5.93 3.40 -4.06
CA THR A 49 -7.14 3.25 -3.23
C THR A 49 -8.16 2.29 -3.87
N LEU A 50 -8.41 2.40 -5.17
CA LEU A 50 -9.28 1.48 -5.91
C LEU A 50 -8.74 0.05 -5.88
N SER A 51 -7.44 -0.14 -6.10
CA SER A 51 -6.80 -1.45 -6.03
C SER A 51 -6.93 -2.07 -4.64
N ILE A 52 -6.78 -1.30 -3.56
CA ILE A 52 -6.98 -1.78 -2.18
C ILE A 52 -8.43 -2.20 -1.96
N ALA A 53 -9.40 -1.40 -2.41
CA ALA A 53 -10.82 -1.73 -2.27
C ALA A 53 -11.17 -3.02 -3.04
N GLN A 54 -10.64 -3.18 -4.24
CA GLN A 54 -10.75 -4.41 -5.02
C GLN A 54 -10.13 -5.60 -4.30
N GLN A 55 -8.88 -5.45 -3.82
CA GLN A 55 -8.16 -6.51 -3.12
C GLN A 55 -8.92 -6.94 -1.86
N TRP A 56 -9.42 -5.99 -1.09
CA TRP A 56 -10.22 -6.26 0.10
C TRP A 56 -11.47 -7.08 -0.23
N ASN A 57 -12.20 -6.73 -1.29
CA ASN A 57 -13.37 -7.49 -1.73
C ASN A 57 -13.00 -8.92 -2.15
N ILE A 58 -11.89 -9.10 -2.87
CA ILE A 58 -11.39 -10.42 -3.29
C ILE A 58 -11.02 -11.27 -2.06
N THR A 59 -10.20 -10.74 -1.14
CA THR A 59 -9.79 -11.46 0.06
C THR A 59 -10.97 -11.86 0.93
N ARG A 60 -12.02 -11.02 1.03
CA ARG A 60 -13.28 -11.37 1.73
C ARG A 60 -14.00 -12.54 1.07
N LYS A 61 -14.09 -12.54 -0.27
CA LYS A 61 -14.74 -13.64 -1.02
C LYS A 61 -13.99 -14.96 -0.91
N LEU A 62 -12.68 -14.91 -0.73
CA LEU A 62 -11.83 -16.09 -0.55
C LEU A 62 -11.83 -16.63 0.90
N GLY A 63 -12.54 -15.97 1.84
CA GLY A 63 -12.59 -16.39 3.24
C GLY A 63 -11.26 -16.20 4.00
N ALA A 64 -10.36 -15.38 3.47
CA ALA A 64 -9.02 -15.12 4.04
C ALA A 64 -8.96 -13.86 4.91
N LEU A 65 -10.12 -13.34 5.33
CA LEU A 65 -10.29 -12.16 6.19
C LEU A 65 -11.10 -12.52 7.44
#